data_AF-A0A2H9SX89-F1
#
_entry.id   AF-A0A2H9SX89-F1
#
_cell.length_a   1.000
_cell.length_b   1.000
_cell.length_c   1.000
_cell.angle_alpha   90.00
_cell.angle_beta   90.00
_cell.angle_gamma   90.00
#
_symmetry.space_group_name_H-M   'P 1'
#
loop_
_entity.id
_entity.type
_entity.pdbx_description
1 polymer ?
#
loop_
_entity_poly.entity_id
_entity_poly.type
_entity_poly.pdbx_seq_one_letter_code
_entity_poly.pdbx_strand_id
1 'polypeptide(L)'
;MGNFFYSLMNSILALFFVLTGIGCVLVAWFPNLQKALQRLIVEDFWMVFFSGVAFIVIGIVIIVNLSLQARRSSYMVRSGKNAIEVDQLLIEESLNLYWKQLFPQYSIPTQIRIKNNQVHIKADFPLIAESEQSSFVKHLEEQISEFLTRTLGYRNDFFLSVSFQDMPEDL
;
A
#
# COMPACT_ATOMS: atom_id res chain seq x y z
N MET A 1 -6.16 4.57 2.96
CA MET A 1 -5.98 4.33 4.41
C MET A 1 -4.75 3.47 4.76
N GLY A 2 -4.27 2.55 3.91
CA GLY A 2 -3.07 1.73 4.21
C GLY A 2 -1.79 2.53 4.47
N ASN A 3 -1.58 3.63 3.72
CA ASN A 3 -0.38 4.46 3.86
C ASN A 3 -0.29 5.20 5.21
N PHE A 4 -1.42 5.52 5.84
CA PHE A 4 -1.44 6.20 7.14
C PHE A 4 -0.97 5.27 8.26
N PHE A 5 -1.44 4.01 8.27
CA PHE A 5 -1.01 3.01 9.25
C PHE A 5 0.46 2.63 9.09
N TYR A 6 0.95 2.51 7.85
CA TYR A 6 2.37 2.25 7.59
C TYR A 6 3.27 3.41 8.05
N SER A 7 2.88 4.65 7.74
CA SER A 7 3.57 5.85 8.21
C SER A 7 3.59 5.94 9.74
N LEU A 8 2.46 5.66 10.39
CA LEU A 8 2.34 5.69 11.85
C LEU A 8 3.18 4.58 12.52
N MET A 9 3.20 3.38 11.96
CA MET A 9 4.03 2.28 12.45
C MET A 9 5.53 2.57 12.30
N ASN A 10 5.96 3.08 11.14
CA ASN A 10 7.35 3.52 10.94
C ASN A 10 7.72 4.70 11.85
N SER A 11 6.80 5.61 12.12
CA SER A 11 7.01 6.70 13.07
C SER A 11 7.22 6.21 14.50
N ILE A 12 6.40 5.26 14.98
CA ILE A 12 6.57 4.64 16.30
C ILE A 12 7.91 3.89 16.37
N LEU A 13 8.27 3.14 15.33
CA LEU A 13 9.53 2.40 15.28
C LEU A 13 10.73 3.37 15.31
N ALA A 14 10.69 4.43 14.51
CA ALA A 14 11.72 5.46 14.49
C ALA A 14 11.85 6.15 15.85
N LEU A 15 10.73 6.52 16.49
CA LEU A 15 10.72 7.11 17.82
C LEU A 15 11.36 6.16 18.86
N PHE A 16 11.04 4.87 18.79
CA PHE A 16 11.63 3.86 19.66
C PHE A 16 13.16 3.80 19.53
N PHE A 17 13.68 3.79 18.30
CA PHE A 17 15.13 3.81 18.06
C PHE A 17 15.79 5.11 18.55
N VAL A 18 15.15 6.25 18.34
CA VAL A 18 15.64 7.55 18.82
C VAL A 18 15.72 7.58 20.35
N LEU A 19 14.65 7.19 21.04
CA LEU A 19 14.62 7.18 22.50
C LEU A 19 15.64 6.20 23.09
N THR A 20 15.75 5.01 22.49
CA THR A 20 16.74 4.01 22.91
C THR A 20 18.16 4.54 22.70
N GLY A 21 18.44 5.19 21.57
CA GLY A 21 19.72 5.83 21.28
C GLY A 21 20.07 6.94 22.28
N ILE A 22 19.12 7.82 22.58
CA ILE A 22 19.28 8.85 23.62
C ILE A 22 19.58 8.20 24.98
N GLY A 23 18.85 7.14 25.35
CA GLY A 23 19.08 6.38 26.58
C GLY A 23 20.51 5.84 26.67
N CYS A 24 21.01 5.20 25.60
CA CYS A 24 22.37 4.69 25.53
C CYS A 24 23.42 5.80 25.70
N VAL A 25 23.22 6.96 25.05
CA VAL A 25 24.12 8.11 25.18
C VAL A 25 24.10 8.67 26.60
N LEU A 26 22.92 8.80 27.23
CA LEU A 26 22.81 9.25 28.62
C LEU A 26 23.51 8.29 29.59
N VAL A 27 23.32 6.97 29.41
CA VAL A 27 24.04 5.97 30.21
C VAL A 27 25.55 6.10 30.02
N ALA A 28 26.04 6.31 28.80
CA ALA A 28 27.46 6.49 28.54
C ALA A 28 28.02 7.77 29.19
N TRP A 29 27.26 8.85 29.21
CA TRP A 29 27.71 10.15 29.73
C TRP A 29 27.67 10.22 31.26
N PHE A 30 26.68 9.59 31.90
CA PHE A 30 26.46 9.73 33.33
C PHE A 30 26.95 8.50 34.13
N PRO A 31 28.05 8.60 34.90
CA PRO A 31 28.61 7.46 35.61
C PRO A 31 27.69 6.91 36.72
N ASN A 32 26.79 7.72 37.27
CA ASN A 32 25.80 7.27 38.24
C ASN A 32 24.74 6.34 37.61
N LEU A 33 24.33 6.63 36.37
CA LEU A 33 23.43 5.78 35.60
C LEU A 33 24.09 4.45 35.26
N GLN A 34 25.38 4.45 34.91
CA GLN A 34 26.14 3.20 34.67
C GLN A 34 26.17 2.30 35.90
N LYS A 35 26.48 2.86 37.07
CA LYS A 35 26.51 2.10 38.33
C LYS A 35 25.14 1.56 38.70
N ALA A 36 24.09 2.35 38.51
CA ALA A 36 22.72 1.89 38.74
C ALA A 36 22.33 0.75 37.79
N LEU A 37 22.71 0.83 36.51
CA LEU A 37 22.45 -0.20 35.51
C LEU A 37 23.22 -1.50 35.82
N GLN A 38 24.50 -1.38 36.20
CA GLN A 38 25.30 -2.53 36.63
C GLN A 38 24.70 -3.20 37.86
N ARG A 39 24.27 -2.43 38.85
CA ARG A 39 23.59 -2.95 40.03
C ARG A 39 22.29 -3.66 39.67
N LEU A 40 21.46 -3.06 38.82
CA LEU A 40 20.20 -3.66 38.36
C LEU A 40 20.43 -5.01 37.65
N ILE A 41 21.48 -5.10 36.82
CA ILE A 41 21.83 -6.33 36.10
C ILE A 41 22.28 -7.43 37.06
N VAL A 42 23.01 -7.07 38.13
CA VAL A 42 23.64 -8.04 39.04
C VAL A 42 22.72 -8.44 40.20
N GLU A 43 21.99 -7.50 40.79
CA GLU A 43 21.14 -7.75 41.98
C GLU A 43 19.75 -8.27 41.59
N ASP A 44 19.16 -7.81 40.47
CA ASP A 44 17.75 -8.06 40.14
C ASP A 44 17.58 -8.83 38.82
N PHE A 45 18.13 -10.04 38.76
CA PHE A 45 18.02 -10.94 37.60
C PHE A 45 16.57 -11.10 37.10
N TRP A 46 15.61 -11.25 38.02
CA TRP A 46 14.20 -11.42 37.68
C TRP A 46 13.62 -10.19 36.95
N MET A 47 13.99 -8.99 37.39
CA MET A 47 13.48 -7.75 36.79
C MET A 47 14.01 -7.59 35.36
N VAL A 48 15.29 -7.91 35.14
CA VAL A 48 15.91 -7.91 33.82
C VAL A 48 15.29 -8.99 32.93
N PHE A 49 15.05 -10.18 33.47
CA PHE A 49 14.43 -11.28 32.72
C PHE A 49 13.02 -10.92 32.23
N PHE A 50 12.15 -10.39 33.11
CA PHE A 50 10.80 -9.97 32.72
C PHE A 50 10.80 -8.82 31.72
N SER A 51 11.75 -7.86 31.84
CA SER A 51 11.88 -6.79 30.85
C SER A 51 12.24 -7.35 29.47
N GLY A 52 13.20 -8.30 29.41
CA GLY A 52 13.60 -8.96 28.17
C GLY A 52 12.44 -9.73 27.52
N VAL A 53 11.67 -10.48 28.31
CA VAL A 53 10.48 -11.19 27.83
C VAL A 53 9.44 -10.21 27.27
N ALA A 54 9.19 -9.08 27.94
CA ALA A 54 8.26 -8.07 27.44
C ALA A 54 8.70 -7.50 26.09
N PHE A 55 9.99 -7.19 25.92
CA PHE A 55 10.53 -6.74 24.63
C PHE A 55 10.39 -7.78 23.52
N ILE A 56 10.64 -9.06 23.83
CA ILE A 56 10.46 -10.16 22.86
C ILE A 56 9.00 -10.25 22.42
N VAL A 57 8.05 -10.20 23.35
CA VAL A 57 6.61 -10.25 23.02
C VAL A 57 6.21 -9.09 22.12
N ILE A 58 6.64 -7.86 22.44
CA ILE A 58 6.38 -6.68 21.60
C ILE A 58 6.98 -6.87 20.20
N GLY A 59 8.21 -7.36 20.11
CA GLY A 59 8.89 -7.65 18.84
C GLY A 59 8.13 -8.67 18.00
N ILE A 60 7.68 -9.77 18.60
CA ILE A 60 6.86 -10.79 17.93
C ILE A 60 5.57 -10.18 17.40
N VAL A 61 4.86 -9.37 18.19
CA VAL A 61 3.62 -8.70 17.77
C VAL A 61 3.88 -7.80 16.57
N ILE A 62 4.97 -7.03 16.56
CA ILE A 62 5.35 -6.17 15.43
C ILE A 62 5.66 -7.02 14.19
N ILE A 63 6.45 -8.08 14.32
CA ILE A 63 6.80 -8.97 13.19
C ILE A 63 5.56 -9.63 12.59
N VAL A 64 4.65 -10.12 13.43
CA VAL A 64 3.39 -10.73 12.98
C VAL A 64 2.53 -9.69 12.26
N ASN A 65 2.42 -8.49 12.79
CA ASN A 65 1.64 -7.41 12.17
C ASN A 65 2.22 -6.97 10.83
N LEU A 66 3.55 -6.82 10.74
CA LEU A 66 4.28 -6.57 9.49
C LEU A 66 4.06 -7.70 8.48
N SER A 67 4.13 -8.96 8.92
CA SER A 67 3.94 -10.12 8.03
C SER A 67 2.51 -10.21 7.49
N LEU A 68 1.51 -9.89 8.32
CA LEU A 68 0.10 -9.85 7.89
C LEU A 68 -0.17 -8.68 6.94
N GLN A 69 0.48 -7.53 7.11
CA GLN A 69 0.35 -6.37 6.24
C GLN A 69 1.10 -6.54 4.92
N ALA A 70 2.32 -7.08 4.92
CA ALA A 70 3.09 -7.37 3.70
C ALA A 70 2.31 -8.32 2.78
N ARG A 71 1.60 -9.30 3.36
CA ARG A 71 0.73 -10.23 2.60
C ARG A 71 -0.45 -9.55 1.89
N ARG A 72 -0.85 -8.34 2.30
CA ARG A 72 -1.89 -7.55 1.63
C ARG A 72 -1.37 -6.69 0.47
N SER A 73 -0.06 -6.43 0.40
CA SER A 73 0.54 -5.49 -0.56
C SER A 73 1.27 -6.17 -1.72
N SER A 74 1.50 -7.47 -1.66
CA SER A 74 2.30 -8.19 -2.66
C SER A 74 1.57 -9.46 -3.09
N TYR A 75 0.61 -9.32 -3.99
CA TYR A 75 0.09 -10.48 -4.71
C TYR A 75 0.99 -10.74 -5.91
N MET A 76 1.91 -11.70 -5.78
CA MET A 76 2.66 -12.24 -6.90
C MET A 76 1.69 -12.80 -7.94
N VAL A 77 1.61 -12.12 -9.09
CA VAL A 77 1.05 -12.67 -10.32
C VAL A 77 2.08 -13.65 -10.88
N ARG A 78 1.83 -14.95 -10.68
CA ARG A 78 2.64 -16.00 -11.31
C ARG A 78 2.26 -16.08 -12.78
N SER A 79 2.99 -15.38 -13.63
CA SER A 79 2.99 -15.62 -15.08
C SER A 79 4.36 -16.18 -15.48
N GLY A 80 4.37 -17.16 -16.39
CA GLY A 80 5.54 -17.98 -16.71
C GLY A 80 6.82 -17.19 -17.05
N LYS A 81 7.97 -17.79 -16.70
CA LYS A 81 9.40 -17.45 -16.95
C LYS A 81 9.90 -16.01 -16.79
N ASN A 82 9.08 -14.95 -16.79
CA ASN A 82 9.50 -13.57 -16.55
C ASN A 82 8.39 -12.85 -15.77
N ALA A 83 8.37 -13.02 -14.45
CA ALA A 83 7.41 -12.34 -13.58
C ALA A 83 7.90 -10.91 -13.31
N ILE A 84 7.30 -9.94 -13.98
CA ILE A 84 7.45 -8.53 -13.64
C ILE A 84 6.43 -8.23 -12.54
N GLU A 85 6.94 -7.85 -11.38
CA GLU A 85 6.18 -7.44 -10.21
C GLU A 85 5.54 -6.08 -10.51
N VAL A 86 4.27 -6.06 -10.92
CA VAL A 86 3.56 -4.81 -11.20
C VAL A 86 2.80 -4.40 -9.93
N ASP A 87 3.27 -3.32 -9.32
CA ASP A 87 2.59 -2.68 -8.19
C ASP A 87 1.23 -2.14 -8.63
N GLN A 88 0.19 -2.35 -7.83
CA GLN A 88 -1.15 -1.77 -8.05
C GLN A 88 -1.07 -0.24 -8.22
N LEU A 89 -0.17 0.41 -7.48
CA LEU A 89 0.07 1.86 -7.59
C LEU A 89 0.57 2.26 -8.98
N LEU A 90 1.43 1.45 -9.60
CA LEU A 90 1.92 1.72 -10.96
C LEU A 90 0.81 1.65 -11.99
N ILE A 91 -0.11 0.68 -11.85
CA ILE A 91 -1.26 0.56 -12.76
C ILE A 91 -2.17 1.78 -12.58
N GLU A 92 -2.41 2.21 -11.34
CA GLU A 92 -3.27 3.34 -11.00
C GLU A 92 -2.68 4.67 -11.52
N GLU A 93 -1.40 4.90 -11.31
CA GLU A 93 -0.71 6.09 -11.81
C GLU A 93 -0.67 6.12 -13.34
N SER A 94 -0.39 4.98 -13.97
CA SER A 94 -0.36 4.83 -15.43
C SER A 94 -1.73 5.12 -16.07
N LEU A 95 -2.81 4.59 -15.50
CA LEU A 95 -4.17 4.86 -15.97
C LEU A 95 -4.60 6.30 -15.70
N ASN A 96 -4.23 6.89 -14.56
CA ASN A 96 -4.52 8.30 -14.28
C ASN A 96 -3.85 9.25 -15.28
N LEU A 97 -2.61 8.95 -15.69
CA LEU A 97 -1.92 9.70 -16.75
C LEU A 97 -2.63 9.54 -18.09
N TYR A 98 -3.06 8.32 -18.42
CA TYR A 98 -3.83 8.03 -19.63
C TYR A 98 -5.16 8.80 -19.67
N TRP A 99 -5.89 8.83 -18.55
CA TRP A 99 -7.13 9.61 -18.42
C TRP A 99 -6.91 11.11 -18.57
N LYS A 100 -5.84 11.66 -18.01
CA LYS A 100 -5.51 13.07 -18.20
C LYS A 100 -5.19 13.42 -19.65
N GLN A 101 -4.66 12.48 -20.43
CA GLN A 101 -4.41 12.69 -21.85
C GLN A 101 -5.70 12.68 -22.67
N LEU A 102 -6.62 11.76 -22.37
CA LEU A 102 -7.89 11.64 -23.08
C LEU A 102 -8.92 12.70 -22.66
N PHE A 103 -8.98 13.02 -21.37
CA PHE A 103 -9.97 13.91 -20.77
C PHE A 103 -9.27 14.97 -19.91
N PRO A 104 -8.52 15.91 -20.52
CA PRO A 104 -7.76 16.91 -19.77
C PRO A 104 -8.63 17.84 -18.91
N GLN A 105 -9.92 17.96 -19.23
CA GLN A 105 -10.86 18.81 -18.51
C GLN A 105 -11.63 18.08 -17.39
N TYR A 106 -11.55 16.75 -17.30
CA TYR A 106 -12.30 15.95 -16.32
C TYR A 106 -11.36 15.08 -15.49
N SER A 107 -11.56 15.08 -14.16
CA SER A 107 -10.91 14.10 -13.30
C SER A 107 -11.77 12.84 -13.22
N ILE A 108 -11.34 11.76 -13.85
CA ILE A 108 -12.04 10.47 -13.86
C ILE A 108 -11.63 9.69 -12.59
N PRO A 109 -12.52 9.52 -11.60
CA PRO A 109 -12.25 8.69 -10.44
C PRO A 109 -12.07 7.25 -10.90
N THR A 110 -10.89 6.68 -10.67
CA THR A 110 -10.56 5.31 -11.05
C THR A 110 -10.21 4.53 -9.80
N GLN A 111 -10.79 3.35 -9.63
CA GLN A 111 -10.44 2.39 -8.60
C GLN A 111 -9.95 1.11 -9.24
N ILE A 112 -8.75 0.68 -8.86
CA ILE A 112 -8.16 -0.56 -9.36
C ILE A 112 -8.10 -1.56 -8.21
N ARG A 113 -8.51 -2.80 -8.49
CA ARG A 113 -8.37 -3.93 -7.57
C ARG A 113 -7.86 -5.13 -8.33
N ILE A 114 -6.84 -5.79 -7.82
CA ILE A 114 -6.35 -7.04 -8.38
C ILE A 114 -6.95 -8.19 -7.54
N LYS A 115 -7.73 -9.06 -8.16
CA LYS A 115 -8.35 -10.22 -7.51
C LYS A 115 -8.20 -11.44 -8.40
N ASN A 116 -7.81 -12.59 -7.84
CA ASN A 116 -7.66 -13.85 -8.58
C ASN A 116 -6.82 -13.73 -9.86
N ASN A 117 -5.71 -12.97 -9.83
CA ASN A 117 -4.84 -12.76 -10.98
C ASN A 117 -5.47 -11.96 -12.15
N GLN A 118 -6.58 -11.27 -11.87
CA GLN A 118 -7.29 -10.42 -12.82
C GLN A 118 -7.34 -8.98 -12.29
N VAL A 119 -7.09 -8.03 -13.18
CA VAL A 119 -7.21 -6.60 -12.87
C VAL A 119 -8.68 -6.22 -13.02
N HIS A 120 -9.26 -5.67 -11.96
CA HIS A 120 -10.59 -5.05 -11.97
C HIS A 120 -10.41 -3.54 -11.95
N ILE A 121 -10.87 -2.88 -13.00
CA ILE A 121 -10.83 -1.43 -13.16
C ILE A 121 -12.25 -0.93 -13.05
N LYS A 122 -12.53 -0.08 -12.07
CA LYS A 122 -13.76 0.67 -11.99
C LYS A 122 -13.48 2.13 -12.30
N ALA A 123 -14.20 2.72 -13.24
CA ALA A 123 -14.01 4.10 -13.64
C ALA A 123 -15.37 4.81 -13.78
N ASP A 124 -15.44 6.01 -13.23
CA ASP A 124 -16.66 6.84 -13.24
C ASP A 124 -16.50 7.98 -14.25
N PHE A 125 -17.22 7.90 -15.37
CA PHE A 125 -17.12 8.84 -16.50
C PHE A 125 -18.22 9.92 -16.46
N PRO A 126 -17.97 11.08 -17.10
CA PRO A 126 -18.99 12.09 -17.31
C PRO A 126 -20.16 11.55 -18.16
N LEU A 127 -21.31 12.21 -18.08
CA LEU A 127 -22.53 11.84 -18.80
C LEU A 127 -22.26 11.72 -20.32
N ILE A 128 -22.53 10.54 -20.86
CA ILE A 128 -22.51 10.24 -22.30
C ILE A 128 -23.90 9.75 -22.69
N ALA A 129 -24.38 10.12 -23.88
CA ALA A 129 -25.68 9.69 -24.40
C ALA A 129 -25.78 8.16 -24.43
N GLU A 130 -26.88 7.58 -23.95
CA GLU A 130 -27.07 6.12 -23.86
C GLU A 130 -26.81 5.40 -25.18
N SER A 131 -27.15 6.03 -26.31
CA SER A 131 -26.91 5.51 -27.65
C SER A 131 -25.42 5.33 -27.98
N GLU A 132 -24.54 6.08 -27.33
CA GLU A 132 -23.09 6.08 -27.57
C GLU A 132 -22.30 5.32 -26.49
N GLN A 133 -22.89 5.11 -25.31
CA GLN A 133 -22.24 4.43 -24.18
C GLN A 133 -21.69 3.06 -24.54
N SER A 134 -22.48 2.23 -25.24
CA SER A 134 -22.07 0.86 -25.59
C SER A 134 -20.89 0.82 -26.56
N SER A 135 -20.84 1.74 -27.52
CA SER A 135 -19.72 1.89 -28.46
C SER A 135 -18.47 2.41 -27.75
N PHE A 136 -18.66 3.42 -26.89
CA PHE A 136 -17.60 4.00 -26.09
C PHE A 136 -16.93 2.99 -25.16
N VAL A 137 -17.72 2.20 -24.41
CA VAL A 137 -17.19 1.19 -23.48
C VAL A 137 -16.36 0.15 -24.21
N LYS A 138 -16.82 -0.34 -25.38
CA LYS A 138 -16.05 -1.29 -26.19
C LYS A 138 -14.73 -0.71 -26.69
N HIS A 139 -14.77 0.51 -27.20
CA HIS A 139 -13.56 1.18 -27.66
C HIS A 139 -12.56 1.40 -26.52
N LEU A 140 -13.07 1.78 -25.35
CA LEU A 140 -12.28 2.00 -24.15
C LEU A 140 -11.67 0.69 -23.61
N GLU A 141 -12.41 -0.41 -23.67
CA GLU A 141 -11.91 -1.74 -23.31
C GLU A 141 -10.75 -2.17 -24.23
N GLU A 142 -10.88 -2.00 -25.54
CA GLU A 142 -9.80 -2.29 -26.50
C GLU A 142 -8.55 -1.45 -26.22
N GLN A 143 -8.72 -0.14 -25.97
CA GLN A 143 -7.62 0.76 -25.70
C GLN A 143 -6.91 0.47 -24.36
N ILE A 144 -7.67 0.19 -23.30
CA ILE A 144 -7.08 -0.23 -22.01
C ILE A 144 -6.33 -1.56 -22.18
N SER A 145 -6.90 -2.51 -22.92
CA SER A 145 -6.26 -3.81 -23.18
C SER A 145 -4.91 -3.64 -23.85
N GLU A 146 -4.86 -2.83 -24.90
CA GLU A 146 -3.63 -2.51 -25.62
C GLU A 146 -2.63 -1.77 -24.73
N PHE A 147 -3.10 -0.82 -23.92
CA PHE A 147 -2.27 -0.07 -22.99
C PHE A 147 -1.64 -0.98 -21.92
N LEU A 148 -2.42 -1.85 -21.28
CA LEU A 148 -1.95 -2.81 -20.29
C LEU A 148 -0.93 -3.78 -20.91
N THR A 149 -1.17 -4.21 -22.15
CA THR A 149 -0.26 -5.11 -22.87
C THR A 149 1.05 -4.44 -23.24
N ARG A 150 1.01 -3.22 -23.81
CA ARG A 150 2.20 -2.51 -24.30
C ARG A 150 3.03 -1.90 -23.17
N THR A 151 2.39 -1.26 -22.20
CA THR A 151 3.06 -0.50 -21.16
C THR A 151 3.48 -1.39 -19.99
N LEU A 152 2.62 -2.34 -19.60
CA LEU A 152 2.80 -3.14 -18.40
C LEU A 152 3.08 -4.63 -18.69
N GLY A 153 3.07 -5.04 -19.97
CA GLY A 153 3.28 -6.44 -20.35
C GLY A 153 2.15 -7.37 -19.91
N TYR A 154 1.01 -6.83 -19.46
CA TYR A 154 -0.11 -7.59 -18.93
C TYR A 154 -0.96 -8.15 -20.06
N ARG A 155 -0.97 -9.48 -20.22
CA ARG A 155 -1.64 -10.20 -21.32
C ARG A 155 -2.89 -10.99 -20.90
N ASN A 156 -3.29 -10.90 -19.64
CA ASN A 156 -4.45 -11.63 -19.14
C ASN A 156 -5.72 -10.81 -19.31
N ASP A 157 -6.87 -11.47 -19.19
CA ASP A 157 -8.16 -10.78 -19.16
C ASP A 157 -8.25 -9.82 -17.95
N PHE A 158 -8.99 -8.73 -18.13
CA PHE A 158 -9.30 -7.76 -17.09
C PHE A 158 -10.80 -7.49 -17.08
N PHE A 159 -11.30 -7.03 -15.94
CA PHE A 159 -12.69 -6.64 -15.78
C PHE A 159 -12.79 -5.12 -15.75
N LEU A 160 -13.50 -4.55 -16.71
CA LEU A 160 -13.84 -3.13 -16.73
C LEU A 160 -15.26 -2.94 -16.21
N SER A 161 -15.43 -2.05 -15.24
CA SER A 161 -16.73 -1.59 -14.75
C SER A 161 -16.81 -0.09 -14.94
N VAL A 162 -17.66 0.35 -15.85
CA VAL A 162 -17.86 1.77 -16.16
C VAL A 162 -19.17 2.23 -15.53
N SER A 163 -19.13 3.31 -14.76
CA SER A 163 -20.33 4.04 -14.33
C SER A 163 -20.35 5.40 -15.02
N PHE A 164 -21.53 5.87 -15.41
CA PHE A 164 -21.73 7.22 -15.92
C PHE A 164 -22.47 8.03 -14.86
N GLN A 165 -22.15 9.31 -14.71
CA GLN A 165 -22.92 10.21 -13.84
C GLN A 165 -24.32 10.40 -14.41
N ASP A 166 -25.35 10.32 -13.56
CA ASP A 166 -26.74 10.59 -13.94
C ASP A 166 -26.93 12.08 -14.27
N MET A 167 -27.88 12.38 -15.17
CA MET A 167 -28.35 13.75 -15.36
C MET A 167 -28.80 14.32 -14.01
N PRO A 168 -28.42 15.55 -13.61
CA PRO A 168 -29.18 16.25 -12.60
C PRO A 168 -30.62 16.38 -13.12
N GLU A 169 -31.58 15.75 -12.45
CA GLU A 169 -33.01 16.01 -12.63
C GLU A 169 -33.31 17.42 -12.14
N ASP A 170 -32.95 18.44 -12.92
CA ASP A 170 -33.47 19.80 -12.75
C ASP A 170 -33.63 20.43 -14.14
N LEU A 171 -34.87 20.32 -14.62
CA LEU A 171 -35.48 21.05 -15.75
C LEU A 171 -35.69 22.52 -15.39
#